data_AF-A0A2T4C897-F1
#
_entry.id   AF-A0A2T4C897-F1
#
_cell.length_a   1.000
_cell.length_b   1.000
_cell.length_c   1.000
_cell.angle_alpha   90.00
_cell.angle_beta   90.00
_cell.angle_gamma   90.00
#
_symmetry.space_group_name_H-M   'P 1'
#
loop_
_entity.id
_entity.type
_entity.pdbx_description
1 polymer ?
#
loop_
_entity_poly.entity_id
_entity_poly.type
_entity_poly.pdbx_seq_one_letter_code
_entity_poly.pdbx_strand_id
1 'polypeptide(L)'
;MPLPAPTPVSRCALRTTRAIPRCRPARFLGPVAATRRAPFMMRPSIGMPQAAAARPFSTAMRLRMAAEDESFDPATIERESDQVDVCIIGAGPAGLSAAIRLKQLANEAGNEDFRVLVLEKAGEVGAHILSGAVIQPSAINELIPDWLDESNPSRFEHATPAGTDKMRFLTKTAAIPIPAPPQMNNHGNYIVSLNQFVKWLGERAEEVGVELYPGFAAAEVLYNADGSVKGVATNDLGIGRDGRPKDSFERGMEFHARVTMFGEGCHGSLTKKVVGKFDLRRDSRRNCGVSRTGTNHEEDQPVHLQVKDWDAHTDKAYPPFKGLENRFCPAGVYEYVEDESKPHGVRFQINAQNCIHCKTCDIKAPQQDINWQVPQGGEGPKYYMT
;
A
#
# COMPACT_ATOMS: atom_id res chain seq x y z
N MET A 1 20.13 -56.88 -2.31
CA MET A 1 21.43 -56.59 -2.95
C MET A 1 21.65 -55.09 -2.91
N PRO A 2 22.56 -54.58 -2.06
CA PRO A 2 22.86 -53.15 -1.98
C PRO A 2 24.04 -52.81 -2.91
N LEU A 3 23.91 -51.74 -3.70
CA LEU A 3 25.03 -51.12 -4.43
C LEU A 3 25.23 -49.68 -3.93
N PRO A 4 26.48 -49.17 -3.95
CA PRO A 4 26.95 -48.20 -2.96
C PRO A 4 27.02 -46.74 -3.47
N ALA A 5 27.07 -45.82 -2.50
CA ALA A 5 27.23 -44.38 -2.69
C ALA A 5 28.66 -44.00 -3.19
N PRO A 6 28.80 -42.90 -3.95
CA PRO A 6 30.10 -42.31 -4.25
C PRO A 6 30.45 -41.14 -3.30
N THR A 7 31.67 -41.18 -2.78
CA THR A 7 32.39 -40.12 -2.04
C THR A 7 33.04 -39.08 -2.97
N PRO A 8 33.41 -37.89 -2.46
CA PRO A 8 33.62 -36.69 -3.27
C PRO A 8 35.07 -36.52 -3.76
N VAL A 9 35.22 -35.98 -4.97
CA VAL A 9 36.52 -35.62 -5.56
C VAL A 9 36.83 -34.15 -5.31
N SER A 10 37.91 -33.91 -4.56
CA SER A 10 38.51 -32.61 -4.29
C SER A 10 39.34 -32.13 -5.48
N ARG A 11 39.13 -30.89 -5.95
CA ARG A 11 40.05 -30.20 -6.89
C ARG A 11 40.34 -28.78 -6.45
N CYS A 12 41.48 -28.66 -5.79
CA CYS A 12 42.55 -27.68 -5.93
C CYS A 12 42.22 -26.33 -6.59
N ALA A 13 42.34 -25.27 -5.79
CA ALA A 13 42.37 -23.88 -6.19
C ALA A 13 43.67 -23.52 -6.94
N LEU A 14 43.54 -22.83 -8.07
CA LEU A 14 44.63 -22.07 -8.67
C LEU A 14 44.22 -20.61 -8.80
N ARG A 15 44.86 -19.78 -7.97
CA ARG A 15 44.86 -18.32 -8.04
C ARG A 15 45.58 -17.87 -9.31
N THR A 16 44.97 -16.97 -10.07
CA THR A 16 45.70 -16.08 -10.97
C THR A 16 45.22 -14.66 -10.78
N THR A 17 46.04 -13.87 -10.11
CA THR A 17 45.93 -12.43 -9.94
C THR A 17 46.35 -11.72 -11.23
N ARG A 18 45.48 -10.89 -11.82
CA ARG A 18 45.89 -9.90 -12.81
C ARG A 18 45.47 -8.51 -12.33
N ALA A 19 46.48 -7.70 -12.04
CA ALA A 19 46.38 -6.34 -11.54
C ALA A 19 46.04 -5.36 -12.68
N ILE A 20 45.16 -4.41 -12.37
CA ILE A 20 44.79 -3.24 -13.18
C ILE A 20 45.79 -2.10 -12.86
N PRO A 21 46.34 -1.36 -13.84
CA PRO A 21 47.03 -0.12 -13.52
C PRO A 21 46.06 1.07 -13.49
N ARG A 22 46.06 1.77 -12.35
CA ARG A 22 45.47 3.10 -12.14
C ARG A 22 46.39 4.16 -12.76
N CYS A 23 45.83 5.09 -13.55
CA CYS A 23 46.48 6.34 -13.93
C CYS A 23 45.72 7.55 -13.35
N ARG A 24 46.44 8.40 -12.61
CA ARG A 24 46.13 9.78 -12.22
C ARG A 24 47.49 10.43 -11.83
N PRO A 25 47.60 11.77 -11.72
CA PRO A 25 47.10 12.84 -12.58
C PRO A 25 48.27 13.80 -12.97
N ALA A 26 48.08 14.70 -13.93
CA ALA A 26 48.98 15.85 -14.12
C ALA A 26 48.16 17.14 -14.09
N ARG A 27 48.63 18.11 -13.30
CA ARG A 27 47.97 19.37 -13.01
C ARG A 27 48.98 20.51 -13.24
N PHE A 28 48.45 21.60 -13.79
CA PHE A 28 48.94 22.98 -13.81
C PHE A 28 50.11 23.38 -14.71
N LEU A 29 49.84 24.38 -15.56
CA LEU A 29 50.34 25.76 -15.42
C LEU A 29 49.45 26.72 -16.24
N GLY A 30 48.92 27.77 -15.60
CA GLY A 30 48.52 29.03 -16.27
C GLY A 30 49.66 30.06 -16.11
N PRO A 31 49.43 31.39 -16.20
CA PRO A 31 48.29 32.15 -16.73
C PRO A 31 48.71 33.29 -17.70
N VAL A 32 47.79 33.89 -18.48
CA VAL A 32 47.90 35.33 -18.90
C VAL A 32 46.50 35.92 -19.15
N ALA A 33 46.31 37.16 -18.68
CA ALA A 33 45.10 37.96 -18.68
C ALA A 33 44.96 38.91 -19.91
N ALA A 34 43.72 39.32 -20.24
CA ALA A 34 43.38 40.59 -20.90
C ALA A 34 41.84 40.81 -20.82
N THR A 35 41.35 41.58 -19.84
CA THR A 35 40.91 42.99 -19.90
C THR A 35 39.63 43.27 -20.71
N ARG A 36 38.60 43.72 -19.96
CA ARG A 36 37.31 44.26 -20.40
C ARG A 36 37.47 45.65 -21.05
N ARG A 37 36.64 45.95 -22.06
CA ARG A 37 36.23 47.32 -22.41
C ARG A 37 34.75 47.38 -22.80
N ALA A 38 34.00 48.21 -22.07
CA ALA A 38 32.75 48.84 -22.52
C ALA A 38 33.11 50.20 -23.17
N PRO A 39 32.30 50.72 -24.10
CA PRO A 39 31.49 51.93 -23.82
C PRO A 39 30.16 51.91 -24.65
N PHE A 40 29.19 52.82 -24.65
CA PHE A 40 28.86 54.09 -24.01
C PHE A 40 27.33 54.30 -24.19
N MET A 41 26.67 55.04 -23.30
CA MET A 41 25.27 55.49 -23.43
C MET A 41 25.14 56.70 -24.38
N MET A 42 24.02 56.78 -25.11
CA MET A 42 23.37 58.06 -25.44
C MET A 42 21.84 57.91 -25.45
N ARG A 43 21.16 58.79 -24.69
CA ARG A 43 19.72 59.11 -24.80
C ARG A 43 19.53 60.17 -25.89
N PRO A 44 18.43 60.15 -26.65
CA PRO A 44 17.34 61.13 -26.44
C PRO A 44 15.96 60.48 -26.77
N SER A 45 14.77 61.06 -26.63
CA SER A 45 14.16 62.23 -26.01
C SER A 45 12.65 61.94 -26.07
N ILE A 46 11.89 62.55 -25.17
CA ILE A 46 10.44 62.38 -25.00
C ILE A 46 9.67 62.71 -26.29
N GLY A 47 8.81 61.79 -26.73
CA GLY A 47 7.79 61.99 -27.77
C GLY A 47 6.45 61.43 -27.30
N MET A 48 5.40 62.25 -27.41
CA MET A 48 4.02 61.95 -27.00
C MET A 48 3.45 60.70 -27.71
N PRO A 49 2.59 59.90 -27.04
CA PRO A 49 1.92 58.79 -27.71
C PRO A 49 0.77 59.30 -28.59
N GLN A 50 0.88 59.10 -29.90
CA GLN A 50 -0.24 59.16 -30.83
C GLN A 50 -1.17 57.96 -30.60
N ALA A 51 -2.47 58.24 -30.61
CA ALA A 51 -3.54 57.30 -30.32
C ALA A 51 -3.49 56.04 -31.19
N ALA A 52 -3.24 54.88 -30.58
CA ALA A 52 -3.45 53.58 -31.19
C ALA A 52 -4.93 53.22 -31.09
N ALA A 53 -5.52 52.88 -32.24
CA ALA A 53 -6.91 52.51 -32.41
C ALA A 53 -7.39 51.47 -31.39
N ALA A 54 -8.52 51.75 -30.75
CA ALA A 54 -9.22 50.81 -29.88
C ALA A 54 -9.66 49.60 -30.71
N ARG A 55 -9.11 48.42 -30.39
CA ARG A 55 -9.68 47.14 -30.83
C ARG A 55 -10.97 46.90 -30.04
N PRO A 56 -12.07 46.47 -30.68
CA PRO A 56 -13.29 46.14 -29.96
C PRO A 56 -12.99 44.99 -29.00
N PHE A 57 -13.51 45.09 -27.78
CA PHE A 57 -13.43 44.05 -26.77
C PHE A 57 -13.88 42.72 -27.37
N SER A 58 -12.99 41.73 -27.30
CA SER A 58 -13.31 40.34 -27.57
C SER A 58 -14.52 39.94 -26.71
N THR A 59 -15.60 39.49 -27.35
CA THR A 59 -16.65 38.66 -26.73
C THR A 59 -16.12 37.26 -26.46
N ALA A 60 -14.98 37.16 -25.76
CA ALA A 60 -14.68 35.94 -25.04
C ALA A 60 -15.74 35.85 -23.96
N MET A 61 -16.61 34.86 -24.10
CA MET A 61 -17.52 34.42 -23.05
C MET A 61 -16.69 34.33 -21.77
N ARG A 62 -16.92 35.24 -20.82
CA ARG A 62 -16.28 35.12 -19.50
C ARG A 62 -16.63 33.72 -19.04
N LEU A 63 -15.61 32.87 -18.83
CA LEU A 63 -15.81 31.66 -18.07
C LEU A 63 -16.55 32.11 -16.82
N ARG A 64 -17.77 31.62 -16.65
CA ARG A 64 -18.52 31.79 -15.42
C ARG A 64 -17.59 31.20 -14.37
N MET A 65 -16.98 32.04 -13.53
CA MET A 65 -16.39 31.51 -12.30
C MET A 65 -17.53 30.77 -11.62
N ALA A 66 -17.32 29.48 -11.34
CA ALA A 66 -18.31 28.65 -10.70
C ALA A 66 -18.90 29.43 -9.52
N ALA A 67 -20.21 29.65 -9.54
CA ALA A 67 -20.90 30.25 -8.42
C ALA A 67 -20.69 29.33 -7.21
N GLU A 68 -20.51 29.90 -6.02
CA GLU A 68 -20.23 29.20 -4.74
C GLU A 68 -21.36 28.26 -4.25
N ASP A 69 -22.30 27.85 -5.12
CA ASP A 69 -23.54 27.16 -4.74
C ASP A 69 -24.01 26.09 -5.74
N GLU A 70 -23.10 25.49 -6.51
CA GLU A 70 -23.41 24.20 -7.13
C GLU A 70 -22.93 23.08 -6.21
N SER A 71 -23.86 22.49 -5.46
CA SER A 71 -23.63 21.25 -4.71
C SER A 71 -23.27 20.16 -5.72
N PHE A 72 -21.97 20.00 -6.00
CA PHE A 72 -21.47 18.89 -6.79
C PHE A 72 -21.77 17.60 -6.03
N ASP A 73 -22.72 16.81 -6.53
CA ASP A 73 -22.98 15.48 -6.01
C ASP A 73 -22.21 14.47 -6.87
N PRO A 74 -21.12 13.86 -6.36
CA PRO A 74 -20.38 12.83 -7.06
C PRO A 74 -21.28 11.67 -7.50
N ALA A 75 -22.40 11.43 -6.83
CA ALA A 75 -23.35 10.38 -7.19
C ALA A 75 -24.03 10.57 -8.55
N THR A 76 -24.08 11.80 -9.07
CA THR A 76 -24.73 12.13 -10.35
C THR A 76 -23.88 11.83 -11.59
N ILE A 77 -22.58 11.58 -11.42
CA ILE A 77 -21.65 11.30 -12.53
C ILE A 77 -21.60 9.79 -12.76
N GLU A 78 -21.87 9.28 -13.96
CA GLU A 78 -21.73 7.84 -14.22
C GLU A 78 -20.29 7.35 -14.01
N ARG A 79 -20.15 6.19 -13.35
CA ARG A 79 -18.86 5.50 -13.25
C ARG A 79 -18.65 4.65 -14.50
N GLU A 80 -17.42 4.64 -15.00
CA GLU A 80 -17.03 3.63 -15.97
C GLU A 80 -17.07 2.25 -15.30
N SER A 81 -17.55 1.23 -16.01
CA SER A 81 -17.69 -0.12 -15.48
C SER A 81 -17.03 -1.15 -16.37
N ASP A 82 -16.27 -2.08 -15.78
CA ASP A 82 -15.71 -3.26 -16.44
C ASP A 82 -16.36 -4.55 -15.90
N GLN A 83 -16.44 -5.58 -16.74
CA GLN A 83 -16.97 -6.90 -16.39
C GLN A 83 -15.88 -7.96 -16.39
N VAL A 84 -15.76 -8.66 -15.26
CA VAL A 84 -14.79 -9.74 -15.05
C VAL A 84 -15.47 -10.99 -14.48
N ASP A 85 -14.85 -12.16 -14.61
CA ASP A 85 -15.39 -13.36 -14.01
C ASP A 85 -15.13 -13.36 -12.50
N VAL A 86 -13.90 -13.04 -12.10
CA VAL A 86 -13.50 -12.97 -10.70
C VAL A 86 -12.75 -11.66 -10.42
N CYS A 87 -13.24 -10.91 -9.44
CA CYS A 87 -12.54 -9.74 -8.90
C CYS A 87 -12.02 -10.06 -7.49
N ILE A 88 -10.71 -9.92 -7.29
CA ILE A 88 -10.02 -10.21 -6.02
C ILE A 88 -9.55 -8.90 -5.41
N ILE A 89 -9.90 -8.68 -4.15
CA ILE A 89 -9.56 -7.45 -3.42
C ILE A 89 -8.35 -7.71 -2.53
N GLY A 90 -7.18 -7.22 -2.92
CA GLY A 90 -5.91 -7.34 -2.20
C GLY A 90 -4.96 -8.35 -2.84
N ALA A 91 -3.78 -7.88 -3.26
CA ALA A 91 -2.68 -8.69 -3.78
C ALA A 91 -1.77 -9.20 -2.65
N GLY A 92 -2.39 -9.77 -1.60
CA GLY A 92 -1.67 -10.53 -0.58
C GLY A 92 -1.37 -11.95 -1.04
N PRO A 93 -0.65 -12.77 -0.24
CA PRO A 93 -0.34 -14.15 -0.61
C PRO A 93 -1.62 -14.96 -0.87
N ALA A 94 -2.68 -14.77 -0.08
CA ALA A 94 -3.96 -15.45 -0.31
C ALA A 94 -4.65 -15.02 -1.62
N GLY A 95 -4.67 -13.72 -1.91
CA GLY A 95 -5.28 -13.16 -3.12
C GLY A 95 -4.58 -13.63 -4.38
N LEU A 96 -3.24 -13.51 -4.41
CA LEU A 96 -2.43 -13.93 -5.54
C LEU A 96 -2.44 -15.45 -5.73
N SER A 97 -2.37 -16.24 -4.65
CA SER A 97 -2.47 -17.71 -4.78
C SER A 97 -3.80 -18.16 -5.38
N ALA A 98 -4.91 -17.54 -4.97
CA ALA A 98 -6.21 -17.82 -5.58
C ALA A 98 -6.26 -17.39 -7.05
N ALA A 99 -5.75 -16.20 -7.36
CA ALA A 99 -5.72 -15.68 -8.73
C ALA A 99 -4.94 -16.61 -9.67
N ILE A 100 -3.73 -17.00 -9.26
CA ILE A 100 -2.87 -17.94 -10.00
C ILE A 100 -3.60 -19.26 -10.21
N ARG A 101 -4.15 -19.85 -9.13
CA ARG A 101 -4.79 -21.17 -9.24
C ARG A 101 -6.04 -21.13 -10.12
N LEU A 102 -6.84 -20.07 -10.02
CA LEU A 102 -8.01 -19.88 -10.87
C LEU A 102 -7.62 -19.79 -12.35
N LYS A 103 -6.56 -19.04 -12.68
CA LYS A 103 -6.08 -18.96 -14.06
C LYS A 103 -5.44 -20.27 -14.55
N GLN A 104 -4.67 -20.97 -13.72
CA GLN A 104 -4.17 -22.31 -14.04
C GLN A 104 -5.33 -23.26 -14.39
N LEU A 105 -6.38 -23.31 -13.56
CA LEU A 105 -7.56 -24.15 -13.81
C LEU A 105 -8.32 -23.74 -15.08
N ALA A 106 -8.45 -22.45 -15.34
CA ALA A 106 -9.07 -21.95 -16.56
C ALA A 106 -8.28 -22.37 -17.81
N ASN A 107 -6.95 -22.24 -17.77
CA ASN A 107 -6.07 -22.65 -18.86
C ASN A 107 -6.09 -24.17 -19.06
N GLU A 108 -6.08 -24.97 -17.98
CA GLU A 108 -6.24 -26.43 -18.03
C GLU A 108 -7.59 -26.84 -18.65
N ALA A 109 -8.65 -26.06 -18.41
CA ALA A 109 -9.97 -26.27 -19.00
C ALA A 109 -10.13 -25.71 -20.42
N GLY A 110 -9.11 -25.06 -20.98
CA GLY A 110 -9.15 -24.41 -22.30
C GLY A 110 -10.03 -23.15 -22.34
N ASN A 111 -10.29 -22.52 -21.20
CA ASN A 111 -11.07 -21.28 -21.10
C ASN A 111 -10.14 -20.06 -20.99
N GLU A 112 -9.54 -19.68 -22.13
CA GLU A 112 -8.59 -18.56 -22.20
C GLU A 112 -9.25 -17.21 -21.88
N ASP A 113 -10.54 -17.06 -22.18
CA ASP A 113 -11.34 -15.85 -21.97
C ASP A 113 -11.70 -15.57 -20.50
N PHE A 114 -11.39 -16.49 -19.57
CA PHE A 114 -11.75 -16.35 -18.16
C PHE A 114 -11.00 -15.21 -17.48
N ARG A 115 -11.64 -14.07 -17.20
CA ARG A 115 -10.95 -12.88 -16.68
C ARG A 115 -10.85 -12.88 -15.16
N VAL A 116 -9.62 -12.89 -14.64
CA VAL A 116 -9.32 -12.77 -13.21
C VAL A 116 -8.58 -11.46 -12.97
N LEU A 117 -9.21 -10.57 -12.21
CA LEU A 117 -8.71 -9.24 -11.91
C LEU A 117 -8.39 -9.11 -10.43
N VAL A 118 -7.22 -8.55 -10.10
CA VAL A 118 -6.76 -8.31 -8.73
C VAL A 118 -6.53 -6.82 -8.52
N LEU A 119 -7.27 -6.23 -7.58
CA LEU A 119 -7.10 -4.84 -7.15
C LEU A 119 -6.17 -4.77 -5.93
N GLU A 120 -5.13 -3.96 -6.00
CA GLU A 120 -4.22 -3.71 -4.89
C GLU A 120 -4.10 -2.22 -4.59
N LYS A 121 -4.29 -1.85 -3.33
CA LYS A 121 -4.20 -0.45 -2.88
C LYS A 121 -2.75 0.07 -2.95
N ALA A 122 -1.77 -0.76 -2.66
CA ALA A 122 -0.37 -0.39 -2.72
C ALA A 122 0.02 0.04 -4.13
N GLY A 123 0.81 1.11 -4.26
CA GLY A 123 1.29 1.59 -5.57
C GLY A 123 2.14 0.55 -6.32
N GLU A 124 2.68 -0.43 -5.59
CA GLU A 124 3.31 -1.62 -6.13
C GLU A 124 2.89 -2.84 -5.30
N VAL A 125 2.77 -4.00 -5.95
CA VAL A 125 2.51 -5.26 -5.26
C VAL A 125 3.60 -5.53 -4.23
N GLY A 126 3.21 -6.06 -3.07
CA GLY A 126 4.12 -6.30 -1.94
C GLY A 126 4.40 -5.08 -1.06
N ALA A 127 4.21 -3.84 -1.53
CA ALA A 127 4.61 -2.65 -0.75
C ALA A 127 3.82 -2.45 0.56
N HIS A 128 2.62 -3.04 0.67
CA HIS A 128 1.82 -3.07 1.91
C HIS A 128 1.92 -4.37 2.71
N ILE A 129 2.82 -5.29 2.34
CA ILE A 129 3.02 -6.56 3.02
C ILE A 129 4.04 -6.41 4.14
N LEU A 130 3.64 -6.81 5.35
CA LEU A 130 4.49 -6.82 6.54
C LEU A 130 4.37 -8.16 7.25
N SER A 131 5.49 -8.86 7.41
CA SER A 131 5.60 -10.07 8.22
C SER A 131 7.06 -10.38 8.54
N GLY A 132 7.34 -11.01 9.69
CA GLY A 132 8.66 -11.58 10.00
C GLY A 132 8.90 -12.96 9.36
N ALA A 133 8.27 -13.20 8.21
CA ALA A 133 7.80 -14.50 7.75
C ALA A 133 8.78 -15.69 7.88
N VAL A 134 8.26 -16.73 8.52
CA VAL A 134 8.73 -18.11 8.39
C VAL A 134 7.60 -18.89 7.71
N ILE A 135 7.84 -19.34 6.48
CA ILE A 135 6.81 -19.96 5.65
C ILE A 135 6.93 -21.49 5.67
N GLN A 136 5.79 -22.15 5.85
CA GLN A 136 5.66 -23.58 5.58
C GLN A 136 5.43 -23.78 4.08
N PRO A 137 6.27 -24.56 3.38
CA PRO A 137 6.27 -24.57 1.92
C PRO A 137 5.14 -25.41 1.29
N SER A 138 4.29 -26.09 2.07
CA SER A 138 3.28 -27.02 1.56
C SER A 138 2.37 -26.41 0.49
N ALA A 139 1.77 -25.25 0.78
CA ALA A 139 0.84 -24.60 -0.13
C ALA A 139 1.53 -24.03 -1.37
N ILE A 140 2.75 -23.49 -1.24
CA ILE A 140 3.48 -22.99 -2.40
C ILE A 140 4.01 -24.12 -3.27
N ASN A 141 4.42 -25.25 -2.68
CA ASN A 141 4.80 -26.45 -3.44
C ASN A 141 3.61 -27.03 -4.22
N GLU A 142 2.38 -26.88 -3.73
CA GLU A 142 1.18 -27.27 -4.47
C GLU A 142 0.89 -26.30 -5.63
N LEU A 143 1.05 -25.00 -5.40
CA LEU A 143 0.73 -23.97 -6.39
C LEU A 143 1.78 -23.82 -7.50
N ILE A 144 3.06 -23.84 -7.11
CA ILE A 144 4.26 -23.66 -7.95
C ILE A 144 5.34 -24.64 -7.43
N PRO A 145 5.33 -25.91 -7.88
CA PRO A 145 6.21 -26.95 -7.34
C PRO A 145 7.71 -26.68 -7.48
N ASP A 146 8.10 -25.92 -8.50
CA ASP A 146 9.48 -25.61 -8.87
C ASP A 146 9.93 -24.22 -8.42
N TRP A 147 9.25 -23.62 -7.43
CA TRP A 147 9.51 -22.24 -6.98
C TRP A 147 10.92 -21.96 -6.46
N LEU A 148 11.70 -22.99 -6.06
CA LEU A 148 13.11 -22.88 -5.65
C LEU A 148 14.08 -23.60 -6.59
N ASP A 149 13.59 -24.31 -7.61
CA ASP A 149 14.42 -25.15 -8.46
C ASP A 149 15.43 -24.29 -9.24
N GLU A 150 16.71 -24.67 -9.25
CA GLU A 150 17.76 -23.92 -9.94
C GLU A 150 17.59 -23.89 -11.46
N SER A 151 16.85 -24.85 -12.01
CA SER A 151 16.49 -24.90 -13.42
C SER A 151 15.37 -23.92 -13.81
N ASN A 152 14.60 -23.44 -12.82
CA ASN A 152 13.56 -22.45 -13.04
C ASN A 152 14.18 -21.03 -13.08
N PRO A 153 14.23 -20.37 -14.25
CA PRO A 153 14.78 -19.00 -14.35
C PRO A 153 13.96 -17.97 -13.58
N SER A 154 12.70 -18.29 -13.29
CA SER A 154 11.74 -17.47 -12.54
C SER A 154 11.62 -17.92 -11.08
N ARG A 155 12.60 -18.68 -10.54
CA ARG A 155 12.59 -19.13 -9.15
C ARG A 155 12.65 -17.96 -8.15
N PHE A 156 12.16 -18.19 -6.95
CA PHE A 156 12.31 -17.25 -5.85
C PHE A 156 13.71 -17.35 -5.23
N GLU A 157 14.50 -16.28 -5.29
CA GLU A 157 15.90 -16.30 -4.84
C GLU A 157 16.10 -15.98 -3.35
N HIS A 158 15.11 -15.37 -2.69
CA HIS A 158 15.26 -14.81 -1.35
C HIS A 158 14.74 -15.74 -0.23
N ALA A 159 15.01 -17.04 -0.35
CA ALA A 159 14.63 -18.04 0.65
C ALA A 159 15.83 -18.60 1.40
N THR A 160 15.77 -18.55 2.74
CA THR A 160 16.76 -19.16 3.63
C THR A 160 16.13 -20.33 4.38
N PRO A 161 16.63 -21.57 4.26
CA PRO A 161 16.11 -22.69 5.06
C PRO A 161 16.21 -22.40 6.55
N ALA A 162 15.14 -22.67 7.30
CA ALA A 162 15.16 -22.52 8.76
C ALA A 162 16.07 -23.59 9.39
N GLY A 163 17.07 -23.12 10.16
CA GLY A 163 18.04 -23.99 10.83
C GLY A 163 17.58 -24.41 12.23
N THR A 164 17.98 -23.64 13.24
CA THR A 164 17.71 -23.96 14.65
C THR A 164 16.66 -23.04 15.26
N ASP A 165 15.67 -23.62 15.93
CA ASP A 165 14.69 -22.86 16.73
C ASP A 165 15.18 -22.60 18.15
N LYS A 166 14.95 -21.39 18.66
CA LYS A 166 15.26 -21.01 20.05
C LYS A 166 14.13 -20.22 20.66
N MET A 167 13.54 -20.75 21.73
CA MET A 167 12.58 -20.02 22.55
C MET A 167 13.25 -19.52 23.83
N ARG A 168 12.89 -18.29 24.24
CA ARG A 168 13.49 -17.60 25.39
C ARG A 168 12.39 -16.86 26.17
N PHE A 169 12.41 -16.98 27.48
CA PHE A 169 11.64 -16.13 28.38
C PHE A 169 12.50 -14.94 28.82
N LEU A 170 12.00 -13.72 28.60
CA LEU A 170 12.73 -12.50 28.90
C LEU A 170 12.29 -11.92 30.24
N THR A 171 13.25 -11.61 31.10
CA THR A 171 13.07 -10.75 32.29
C THR A 171 13.77 -9.41 32.04
N LYS A 172 13.66 -8.45 32.98
CA LYS A 172 14.32 -7.15 32.84
C LYS A 172 15.84 -7.25 32.61
N THR A 173 16.49 -8.29 33.13
CA THR A 173 17.96 -8.42 33.13
C THR A 173 18.47 -9.75 32.58
N ALA A 174 17.60 -10.72 32.27
CA ALA A 174 18.01 -12.05 31.84
C ALA A 174 17.14 -12.62 30.72
N ALA A 175 17.75 -13.48 29.88
CA ALA A 175 17.07 -14.26 28.85
C ALA A 175 17.20 -15.75 29.15
N ILE A 176 16.13 -16.37 29.62
CA ILE A 176 16.11 -17.75 30.11
C ILE A 176 15.70 -18.69 28.96
N PRO A 177 16.50 -19.71 28.61
CA PRO A 177 16.11 -20.73 27.64
C PRO A 177 14.91 -21.53 28.12
N ILE A 178 13.90 -21.65 27.27
CA ILE A 178 12.76 -22.53 27.49
C ILE A 178 12.59 -23.48 26.30
N PRO A 179 12.12 -24.73 26.52
CA PRO A 179 11.85 -25.65 25.44
C PRO A 179 10.74 -25.09 24.54
N ALA A 180 10.97 -25.10 23.22
CA ALA A 180 9.95 -24.70 22.26
C ALA A 180 8.86 -25.78 22.19
N PRO A 181 7.57 -25.41 22.18
CA PRO A 181 6.49 -26.37 21.99
C PRO A 181 6.55 -26.97 20.57
N PRO A 182 6.08 -28.22 20.38
CA PRO A 182 6.17 -28.91 19.08
C PRO A 182 5.56 -28.15 17.90
N GLN A 183 4.52 -27.33 18.13
CA GLN A 183 3.84 -26.53 17.12
C GLN A 183 4.68 -25.35 16.60
N MET A 184 5.76 -24.98 17.29
CA MET A 184 6.68 -23.91 16.89
C MET A 184 7.95 -24.46 16.22
N ASN A 185 7.93 -25.72 15.78
CA ASN A 185 9.02 -26.34 15.04
C ASN A 185 9.04 -25.84 13.59
N ASN A 186 10.18 -25.31 13.15
CA ASN A 186 10.37 -24.78 11.80
C ASN A 186 11.20 -25.69 10.89
N HIS A 187 11.40 -26.96 11.26
CA HIS A 187 12.10 -27.91 10.39
C HIS A 187 11.39 -28.04 9.03
N GLY A 188 12.10 -27.73 7.94
CA GLY A 188 11.56 -27.74 6.57
C GLY A 188 10.85 -26.44 6.16
N ASN A 189 10.79 -25.43 7.03
CA ASN A 189 10.28 -24.10 6.71
C ASN A 189 11.40 -23.20 6.15
N TYR A 190 11.00 -22.08 5.56
CA TYR A 190 11.91 -21.08 5.01
C TYR A 190 11.69 -19.71 5.66
N ILE A 191 12.79 -19.03 5.98
CA ILE A 191 12.81 -17.62 6.38
C ILE A 191 12.86 -16.80 5.10
N VAL A 192 11.88 -15.94 4.91
CA VAL A 192 11.73 -15.13 3.68
C VAL A 192 11.33 -13.70 4.02
N SER A 193 11.61 -12.77 3.10
CA SER A 193 10.93 -11.48 3.11
C SER A 193 9.58 -11.63 2.42
N LEU A 194 8.48 -11.54 3.17
CA LEU A 194 7.14 -11.75 2.61
C LEU A 194 6.78 -10.70 1.54
N ASN A 195 7.31 -9.48 1.66
CA ASN A 195 7.17 -8.44 0.64
C ASN A 195 7.78 -8.91 -0.69
N GLN A 196 9.03 -9.39 -0.67
CA GLN A 196 9.71 -9.88 -1.88
C GLN A 196 9.02 -11.13 -2.44
N PHE A 197 8.55 -12.01 -1.56
CA PHE A 197 7.80 -13.20 -1.95
C PHE A 197 6.47 -12.84 -2.63
N VAL A 198 5.75 -11.84 -2.13
CA VAL A 198 4.49 -11.37 -2.73
C VAL A 198 4.75 -10.61 -4.04
N LYS A 199 5.83 -9.83 -4.14
CA LYS A 199 6.29 -9.24 -5.42
C LYS A 199 6.50 -10.32 -6.48
N TRP A 200 7.29 -11.34 -6.13
CA TRP A 200 7.53 -12.51 -6.98
C TRP A 200 6.24 -13.25 -7.35
N LEU A 201 5.31 -13.45 -6.40
CA LEU A 201 3.99 -14.03 -6.71
C LEU A 201 3.18 -13.16 -7.67
N GLY A 202 3.31 -11.84 -7.60
CA GLY A 202 2.68 -10.91 -8.54
C GLY A 202 3.16 -11.13 -9.97
N GLU A 203 4.48 -11.23 -10.16
CA GLU A 203 5.08 -11.56 -11.46
C GLU A 203 4.58 -12.90 -11.99
N ARG A 204 4.54 -13.94 -11.14
CA ARG A 204 4.00 -15.27 -11.51
C ARG A 204 2.51 -15.22 -11.84
N ALA A 205 1.74 -14.34 -11.21
CA ALA A 205 0.32 -14.15 -11.51
C ALA A 205 0.13 -13.49 -12.88
N GLU A 206 0.89 -12.46 -13.20
CA GLU A 206 0.86 -11.80 -14.50
C GLU A 206 1.26 -12.76 -15.62
N GLU A 207 2.27 -13.61 -15.41
CA GLU A 207 2.71 -14.64 -16.37
C GLU A 207 1.60 -15.64 -16.75
N VAL A 208 0.71 -16.00 -15.81
CA VAL A 208 -0.43 -16.90 -16.10
C VAL A 208 -1.67 -16.17 -16.62
N GLY A 209 -1.57 -14.85 -16.82
CA GLY A 209 -2.62 -14.02 -17.42
C GLY A 209 -3.60 -13.41 -16.41
N VAL A 210 -3.21 -13.23 -15.14
CA VAL A 210 -4.00 -12.45 -14.17
C VAL A 210 -3.83 -10.96 -14.45
N GLU A 211 -4.94 -10.22 -14.46
CA GLU A 211 -4.93 -8.75 -14.60
C GLU A 211 -4.68 -8.11 -13.22
N LEU A 212 -3.50 -7.53 -13.03
CA LEU A 212 -3.05 -6.98 -11.74
C LEU A 212 -3.05 -5.46 -11.77
N TYR A 213 -3.81 -4.83 -10.88
CA TYR A 213 -3.98 -3.39 -10.80
C TYR A 213 -3.49 -2.84 -9.45
N PRO A 214 -2.17 -2.61 -9.30
CA PRO A 214 -1.63 -1.90 -8.15
C PRO A 214 -1.98 -0.40 -8.21
N GLY A 215 -2.12 0.22 -7.05
CA GLY A 215 -2.54 1.61 -6.90
C GLY A 215 -4.06 1.82 -6.98
N PHE A 216 -4.86 0.77 -7.23
CA PHE A 216 -6.31 0.86 -7.32
C PHE A 216 -6.97 0.27 -6.08
N ALA A 217 -7.52 1.15 -5.24
CA ALA A 217 -8.08 0.74 -3.96
C ALA A 217 -9.60 0.57 -4.05
N ALA A 218 -10.09 -0.65 -3.81
CA ALA A 218 -11.52 -0.87 -3.69
C ALA A 218 -12.07 -0.18 -2.42
N ALA A 219 -13.02 0.74 -2.60
CA ALA A 219 -13.57 1.60 -1.56
C ALA A 219 -15.05 1.29 -1.22
N GLU A 220 -15.78 0.75 -2.18
CA GLU A 220 -17.21 0.45 -2.07
C GLU A 220 -17.53 -0.97 -2.53
N VAL A 221 -18.50 -1.62 -1.87
CA VAL A 221 -19.05 -2.91 -2.30
C VAL A 221 -20.38 -2.65 -3.01
N LEU A 222 -20.49 -3.11 -4.24
CA LEU A 222 -21.69 -3.00 -5.04
C LEU A 222 -22.58 -4.22 -4.80
N TYR A 223 -23.89 -4.00 -4.72
CA TYR A 223 -24.87 -5.05 -4.48
C TYR A 223 -25.91 -5.10 -5.57
N ASN A 224 -26.37 -6.29 -5.89
CA ASN A 224 -27.55 -6.51 -6.73
C ASN A 224 -28.83 -6.23 -5.93
N ALA A 225 -29.96 -6.11 -6.64
CA ALA A 225 -31.27 -5.88 -6.04
C ALA A 225 -31.71 -7.03 -5.10
N ASP A 226 -31.23 -8.25 -5.32
CA ASP A 226 -31.46 -9.42 -4.46
C ASP A 226 -30.60 -9.44 -3.18
N GLY A 227 -29.71 -8.45 -3.02
CA GLY A 227 -28.80 -8.32 -1.88
C GLY A 227 -27.47 -9.05 -2.04
N SER A 228 -27.25 -9.82 -3.11
CA SER A 228 -25.97 -10.45 -3.44
C SER A 228 -24.90 -9.42 -3.83
N VAL A 229 -23.62 -9.78 -3.69
CA VAL A 229 -22.51 -8.89 -4.10
C VAL A 229 -22.41 -8.89 -5.63
N LYS A 230 -22.48 -7.69 -6.22
CA LYS A 230 -22.30 -7.46 -7.67
C LYS A 230 -20.83 -7.25 -8.03
N GLY A 231 -20.05 -6.68 -7.12
CA GLY A 231 -18.69 -6.24 -7.41
C GLY A 231 -18.18 -5.21 -6.42
N VAL A 232 -17.21 -4.41 -6.86
CA VAL A 232 -16.65 -3.30 -6.09
C VAL A 232 -16.47 -2.05 -6.94
N ALA A 233 -16.33 -0.90 -6.30
CA ALA A 233 -15.87 0.32 -6.95
C ALA A 233 -14.57 0.82 -6.33
N THR A 234 -13.68 1.39 -7.14
CA THR A 234 -12.45 2.01 -6.65
C THR A 234 -12.72 3.37 -6.01
N ASN A 235 -11.72 3.89 -5.30
CA ASN A 235 -11.79 5.23 -4.73
C ASN A 235 -11.87 6.30 -5.82
N ASP A 236 -12.64 7.35 -5.56
CA ASP A 236 -12.58 8.58 -6.35
C ASP A 236 -11.21 9.26 -6.11
N LEU A 237 -10.71 9.97 -7.12
CA LEU A 237 -9.47 10.75 -7.06
C LEU A 237 -9.80 12.24 -7.06
N GLY A 238 -8.88 13.05 -6.54
CA GLY A 238 -9.03 14.51 -6.56
C GLY A 238 -10.10 15.04 -5.62
N ILE A 239 -10.33 14.42 -4.47
CA ILE A 239 -11.18 14.97 -3.39
C ILE A 239 -10.28 15.72 -2.38
N GLY A 240 -10.62 16.98 -2.08
CA GLY A 240 -9.94 17.83 -1.11
C GLY A 240 -10.25 17.44 0.34
N ARG A 241 -9.47 17.98 1.28
CA ARG A 241 -9.62 17.69 2.72
C ARG A 241 -10.99 18.08 3.28
N ASP A 242 -11.62 19.09 2.70
CA ASP A 242 -12.97 19.56 3.03
C ASP A 242 -14.08 18.64 2.49
N GLY A 243 -13.71 17.56 1.77
CA GLY A 243 -14.63 16.62 1.13
C GLY A 243 -15.17 17.12 -0.21
N ARG A 244 -14.72 18.28 -0.69
CA ARG A 244 -15.14 18.82 -1.99
C ARG A 244 -14.26 18.29 -3.13
N PRO A 245 -14.81 18.12 -4.33
CA PRO A 245 -14.02 17.80 -5.52
C PRO A 245 -13.02 18.93 -5.83
N LYS A 246 -11.81 18.58 -6.20
CA LYS A 246 -10.83 19.48 -6.80
C LYS A 246 -11.07 19.57 -8.31
N ASP A 247 -10.40 20.50 -8.97
CA ASP A 247 -10.41 20.63 -10.43
C ASP A 247 -9.92 19.35 -11.15
N SER A 248 -9.16 18.51 -10.45
CA SER A 248 -8.65 17.21 -10.92
C SER A 248 -9.51 16.02 -10.45
N PHE A 249 -10.78 16.24 -10.11
CA PHE A 249 -11.65 15.16 -9.64
C PHE A 249 -11.91 14.12 -10.73
N GLU A 250 -11.77 12.86 -10.38
CA GLU A 250 -12.05 11.72 -11.26
C GLU A 250 -12.80 10.66 -10.46
N ARG A 251 -13.93 10.18 -10.99
CA ARG A 251 -14.75 9.19 -10.31
C ARG A 251 -14.12 7.80 -10.44
N GLY A 252 -14.17 7.02 -9.36
CA GLY A 252 -13.66 5.65 -9.34
C GLY A 252 -14.41 4.75 -10.33
N MET A 253 -13.74 3.69 -10.78
CA MET A 253 -14.27 2.70 -11.71
C MET A 253 -15.03 1.59 -10.97
N GLU A 254 -16.07 1.05 -11.60
CA GLU A 254 -16.78 -0.14 -11.11
C GLU A 254 -16.25 -1.41 -11.77
N PHE A 255 -16.02 -2.44 -10.96
CA PHE A 255 -15.71 -3.78 -11.42
C PHE A 255 -16.86 -4.71 -11.05
N HIS A 256 -17.65 -5.10 -12.05
CA HIS A 256 -18.74 -6.06 -11.89
C HIS A 256 -18.18 -7.47 -12.08
N ALA A 257 -18.37 -8.32 -11.09
CA ALA A 257 -17.80 -9.66 -11.07
C ALA A 257 -18.86 -10.71 -10.78
N ARG A 258 -18.75 -11.88 -11.42
CA ARG A 258 -19.60 -13.03 -11.07
C ARG A 258 -19.30 -13.49 -9.65
N VAL A 259 -18.03 -13.44 -9.25
CA VAL A 259 -17.57 -13.70 -7.89
C VAL A 259 -16.59 -12.61 -7.46
N THR A 260 -16.83 -12.01 -6.29
CA THR A 260 -15.88 -11.10 -5.65
C THR A 260 -15.23 -11.79 -4.46
N MET A 261 -13.90 -11.93 -4.48
CA MET A 261 -13.13 -12.52 -3.38
C MET A 261 -12.47 -11.43 -2.54
N PHE A 262 -12.74 -11.41 -1.25
CA PHE A 262 -12.14 -10.45 -0.32
C PHE A 262 -10.84 -11.00 0.29
N GLY A 263 -9.70 -10.55 -0.24
CA GLY A 263 -8.33 -10.92 0.17
C GLY A 263 -7.57 -9.80 0.90
N GLU A 264 -8.27 -8.83 1.52
CA GLU A 264 -7.69 -7.61 2.11
C GLU A 264 -6.72 -7.86 3.30
N GLY A 265 -6.63 -9.09 3.79
CA GLY A 265 -5.79 -9.47 4.93
C GLY A 265 -6.42 -9.15 6.29
N CYS A 266 -5.57 -8.84 7.28
CA CYS A 266 -6.02 -8.62 8.66
C CYS A 266 -6.96 -7.41 8.74
N HIS A 267 -8.22 -7.67 9.06
CA HIS A 267 -9.24 -6.65 9.30
C HIS A 267 -9.46 -5.71 8.09
N GLY A 268 -9.78 -6.33 6.95
CA GLY A 268 -10.21 -5.66 5.72
C GLY A 268 -11.40 -4.71 5.92
N SER A 269 -11.36 -3.56 5.26
CA SER A 269 -12.38 -2.51 5.34
C SER A 269 -13.68 -2.91 4.68
N LEU A 270 -13.60 -3.46 3.45
CA LEU A 270 -14.79 -3.92 2.73
C LEU A 270 -15.31 -5.20 3.34
N THR A 271 -14.40 -6.09 3.73
CA THR A 271 -14.69 -7.31 4.47
C THR A 271 -15.49 -7.01 5.74
N LYS A 272 -15.15 -5.94 6.49
CA LYS A 272 -15.92 -5.51 7.68
C LYS A 272 -17.35 -5.12 7.31
N LYS A 273 -17.57 -4.39 6.21
CA LYS A 273 -18.90 -4.00 5.72
C LYS A 273 -19.74 -5.24 5.34
N VAL A 274 -19.16 -6.16 4.57
CA VAL A 274 -19.80 -7.42 4.14
C VAL A 274 -20.12 -8.31 5.34
N VAL A 275 -19.16 -8.50 6.24
CA VAL A 275 -19.35 -9.23 7.49
C VAL A 275 -20.49 -8.64 8.31
N GLY A 276 -20.58 -7.31 8.43
CA GLY A 276 -21.65 -6.65 9.16
C GLY A 276 -23.02 -6.84 8.50
N LYS A 277 -23.09 -6.75 7.16
CA LYS A 277 -24.34 -6.94 6.41
C LYS A 277 -24.88 -8.36 6.51
N PHE A 278 -23.99 -9.37 6.50
CA PHE A 278 -24.37 -10.79 6.49
C PHE A 278 -24.14 -11.52 7.83
N ASP A 279 -23.80 -10.80 8.90
CA ASP A 279 -23.51 -11.34 10.25
C ASP A 279 -22.46 -12.50 10.26
N LEU A 280 -21.42 -12.40 9.42
CA LEU A 280 -20.46 -13.52 9.20
C LEU A 280 -19.49 -13.79 10.37
N ARG A 281 -19.52 -12.97 11.43
CA ARG A 281 -18.55 -13.01 12.54
C ARG A 281 -19.16 -13.37 13.90
N ARG A 282 -20.41 -13.82 13.94
CA ARG A 282 -21.12 -14.23 15.17
C ARG A 282 -20.25 -15.04 16.14
N ASP A 283 -19.31 -15.85 15.63
CA ASP A 283 -18.50 -16.79 16.43
C ASP A 283 -16.96 -16.57 16.39
N SER A 284 -16.42 -15.37 16.11
CA SER A 284 -14.96 -15.16 15.88
C SER A 284 -14.21 -14.22 16.86
N ARG A 285 -12.90 -14.45 17.13
CA ARG A 285 -11.98 -13.63 17.99
C ARG A 285 -10.77 -13.05 17.21
N ARG A 286 -10.12 -11.95 17.69
CA ARG A 286 -9.11 -11.14 16.93
C ARG A 286 -7.85 -10.69 17.73
N ASN A 287 -6.72 -10.42 17.05
CA ASN A 287 -5.47 -9.80 17.57
C ASN A 287 -4.50 -9.26 16.47
N CYS A 288 -3.64 -8.24 16.74
CA CYS A 288 -2.26 -7.94 16.17
C CYS A 288 -1.85 -6.41 16.13
N GLY A 289 -0.53 -6.08 16.04
CA GLY A 289 0.10 -4.73 15.82
C GLY A 289 1.55 -4.77 15.23
N VAL A 290 2.23 -3.61 15.00
CA VAL A 290 3.72 -3.27 14.91
C VAL A 290 4.05 -2.06 13.96
N SER A 291 5.20 -1.37 14.17
CA SER A 291 5.66 -0.04 13.68
C SER A 291 7.06 0.02 13.03
N ARG A 292 7.18 0.52 11.78
CA ARG A 292 8.33 1.21 11.10
C ARG A 292 8.20 1.10 9.57
N THR A 293 7.66 2.11 8.89
CA THR A 293 6.89 1.83 7.66
C THR A 293 7.14 2.74 6.45
N GLY A 294 7.92 3.81 6.55
CA GLY A 294 8.16 4.72 5.41
C GLY A 294 6.87 5.31 4.81
N THR A 295 5.82 5.45 5.62
CA THR A 295 4.47 5.83 5.19
C THR A 295 4.38 7.28 4.76
N ASN A 296 3.59 7.54 3.71
CA ASN A 296 3.20 8.90 3.32
C ASN A 296 1.80 8.88 2.70
N HIS A 297 1.07 9.99 2.86
CA HIS A 297 -0.21 10.26 2.20
C HIS A 297 -0.24 11.71 1.75
N GLU A 298 -1.01 12.04 0.71
CA GLU A 298 -1.24 13.42 0.30
C GLU A 298 -1.87 14.22 1.47
N GLU A 299 -1.34 15.40 1.77
CA GLU A 299 -1.75 16.19 2.94
C GLU A 299 -3.17 16.75 2.83
N ASP A 300 -3.61 16.99 1.60
CA ASP A 300 -4.87 17.65 1.26
C ASP A 300 -5.91 16.64 0.73
N GLN A 301 -6.15 15.59 1.52
CA GLN A 301 -7.21 14.62 1.29
C GLN A 301 -8.05 14.44 2.55
N PRO A 302 -9.29 13.89 2.45
CA PRO A 302 -10.10 13.56 3.62
C PRO A 302 -9.38 12.57 4.55
N VAL A 303 -9.49 12.80 5.85
CA VAL A 303 -8.92 11.91 6.87
C VAL A 303 -9.62 10.55 6.76
N HIS A 304 -8.91 9.52 6.29
CA HIS A 304 -9.45 8.17 6.14
C HIS A 304 -9.75 7.46 7.48
N LEU A 305 -9.45 8.11 8.61
CA LEU A 305 -9.83 7.73 9.97
C LEU A 305 -11.02 8.59 10.40
N GLN A 306 -12.22 8.04 10.24
CA GLN A 306 -13.46 8.78 10.41
C GLN A 306 -13.97 8.68 11.84
N VAL A 307 -14.14 9.83 12.49
CA VAL A 307 -14.79 9.97 13.80
C VAL A 307 -15.96 10.92 13.62
N LYS A 308 -17.18 10.46 13.96
CA LYS A 308 -18.41 11.23 13.71
C LYS A 308 -18.45 12.58 14.44
N ASP A 309 -18.02 12.58 15.70
CA ASP A 309 -17.98 13.76 16.55
C ASP A 309 -16.73 13.67 17.42
N TRP A 310 -15.81 14.62 17.21
CA TRP A 310 -14.50 14.63 17.82
C TRP A 310 -14.56 15.09 19.28
N ASP A 311 -15.50 15.98 19.62
CA ASP A 311 -15.69 16.46 20.98
C ASP A 311 -16.36 15.36 21.82
N ALA A 312 -17.41 14.72 21.30
CA ALA A 312 -18.05 13.60 21.98
C ALA A 312 -17.13 12.38 22.14
N HIS A 313 -16.20 12.16 21.21
CA HIS A 313 -15.14 11.15 21.35
C HIS A 313 -14.22 11.51 22.52
N THR A 314 -13.73 12.76 22.55
CA THR A 314 -12.84 13.26 23.60
C THR A 314 -13.46 13.15 24.99
N ASP A 315 -14.73 13.54 25.14
CA ASP A 315 -15.46 13.50 26.41
C ASP A 315 -15.57 12.08 26.98
N LYS A 316 -15.67 11.07 26.11
CA LYS A 316 -15.81 9.67 26.49
C LYS A 316 -14.48 8.95 26.66
N ALA A 317 -13.47 9.29 25.84
CA ALA A 317 -12.21 8.57 25.80
C ALA A 317 -11.15 9.16 26.74
N TYR A 318 -11.08 10.50 26.84
CA TYR A 318 -9.99 11.17 27.53
C TYR A 318 -10.05 11.06 29.07
N PRO A 319 -11.19 11.28 29.75
CA PRO A 319 -11.25 11.15 31.21
C PRO A 319 -10.87 9.75 31.75
N PRO A 320 -11.40 8.63 31.20
CA PRO A 320 -11.11 7.30 31.72
C PRO A 320 -9.76 6.74 31.27
N PHE A 321 -9.30 7.03 30.05
CA PHE A 321 -8.14 6.35 29.48
C PHE A 321 -6.93 7.26 29.20
N LYS A 322 -7.09 8.58 29.37
CA LYS A 322 -6.03 9.59 29.23
C LYS A 322 -5.24 9.46 27.91
N GLY A 323 -5.97 9.49 26.79
CA GLY A 323 -5.41 9.44 25.45
C GLY A 323 -4.78 8.09 25.11
N LEU A 324 -5.57 7.02 25.21
CA LEU A 324 -5.14 5.66 24.91
C LEU A 324 -4.73 5.49 23.44
N GLU A 325 -5.35 6.28 22.56
CA GLU A 325 -5.11 6.32 21.12
C GLU A 325 -3.65 6.66 20.80
N ASN A 326 -3.05 7.56 21.58
CA ASN A 326 -1.64 7.93 21.46
C ASN A 326 -0.70 6.76 21.80
N ARG A 327 -1.18 5.75 22.54
CA ARG A 327 -0.37 4.64 23.04
C ARG A 327 -0.51 3.38 22.20
N PHE A 328 -1.73 3.03 21.79
CA PHE A 328 -1.93 1.86 20.93
C PHE A 328 -1.57 2.15 19.49
N CYS A 329 -1.65 3.41 19.03
CA CYS A 329 -1.39 3.73 17.64
C CYS A 329 0.12 3.60 17.37
N PRO A 330 0.53 2.64 16.53
CA PRO A 330 1.94 2.38 16.28
C PRO A 330 2.64 3.50 15.50
N ALA A 331 1.89 4.49 15.01
CA ALA A 331 2.39 5.53 14.13
C ALA A 331 2.09 6.95 14.59
N GLY A 332 1.63 7.14 15.84
CA GLY A 332 1.39 8.47 16.40
C GLY A 332 0.39 9.30 15.59
N VAL A 333 -0.62 8.64 15.00
CA VAL A 333 -1.64 9.33 14.20
C VAL A 333 -2.57 10.16 15.08
N TYR A 334 -2.83 9.70 16.30
CA TYR A 334 -3.71 10.41 17.23
C TYR A 334 -2.87 11.22 18.20
N GLU A 335 -3.29 12.45 18.41
CA GLU A 335 -2.69 13.38 19.35
C GLU A 335 -3.79 14.13 20.10
N TYR A 336 -3.53 14.45 21.36
CA TYR A 336 -4.37 15.33 22.16
C TYR A 336 -3.56 16.60 22.40
N VAL A 337 -3.87 17.65 21.64
CA VAL A 337 -3.17 18.93 21.69
C VAL A 337 -3.78 19.77 22.81
N GLU A 338 -2.96 20.45 23.61
CA GLU A 338 -3.45 21.33 24.67
C GLU A 338 -4.28 22.47 24.08
N ASP A 339 -5.51 22.63 24.58
CA ASP A 339 -6.47 23.65 24.13
C ASP A 339 -7.36 24.05 25.30
N GLU A 340 -7.11 25.24 25.85
CA GLU A 340 -7.84 25.79 27.01
C GLU A 340 -9.31 26.09 26.70
N SER A 341 -9.70 26.16 25.42
CA SER A 341 -11.09 26.41 25.01
C SER A 341 -12.00 25.18 25.15
N LYS A 342 -11.41 23.98 25.34
CA LYS A 342 -12.14 22.71 25.41
C LYS A 342 -12.38 22.24 26.85
N PRO A 343 -13.47 21.49 27.13
CA PRO A 343 -13.86 21.10 28.50
C PRO A 343 -12.80 20.32 29.29
N HIS A 344 -11.90 19.64 28.57
CA HIS A 344 -10.86 18.79 29.14
C HIS A 344 -9.45 19.38 28.99
N GLY A 345 -9.32 20.64 28.54
CA GLY A 345 -8.03 21.31 28.31
C GLY A 345 -7.23 20.72 27.16
N VAL A 346 -7.84 19.84 26.35
CA VAL A 346 -7.23 19.19 25.20
C VAL A 346 -8.20 19.11 24.03
N ARG A 347 -7.66 19.15 22.82
CA ARG A 347 -8.34 18.96 21.55
C ARG A 347 -7.79 17.70 20.86
N PHE A 348 -8.69 16.81 20.45
CA PHE A 348 -8.33 15.64 19.67
C PHE A 348 -7.91 16.03 18.25
N GLN A 349 -6.78 15.51 17.79
CA GLN A 349 -6.20 15.76 16.47
C GLN A 349 -5.77 14.45 15.81
N ILE A 350 -6.10 14.32 14.52
CA ILE A 350 -5.74 13.16 13.70
C ILE A 350 -4.75 13.60 12.61
N ASN A 351 -3.52 13.10 12.72
CA ASN A 351 -2.43 13.28 11.76
C ASN A 351 -2.40 12.07 10.78
N ALA A 352 -3.41 12.01 9.89
CA ALA A 352 -3.66 10.82 9.05
C ALA A 352 -2.52 10.44 8.09
N GLN A 353 -1.64 11.38 7.74
CA GLN A 353 -0.46 11.13 6.90
C GLN A 353 0.46 10.03 7.45
N ASN A 354 0.49 9.88 8.78
CA ASN A 354 1.32 8.89 9.46
C ASN A 354 0.67 7.50 9.48
N CYS A 355 -0.53 7.31 8.94
CA CYS A 355 -1.28 6.07 9.13
C CYS A 355 -0.66 4.88 8.39
N ILE A 356 -0.21 3.88 9.14
CA ILE A 356 0.44 2.69 8.54
C ILE A 356 -0.52 1.56 8.17
N HIS A 357 -1.82 1.85 8.19
CA HIS A 357 -2.91 0.93 7.85
C HIS A 357 -2.95 -0.37 8.69
N CYS A 358 -2.33 -0.37 9.87
CA CYS A 358 -2.31 -1.49 10.81
C CYS A 358 -3.69 -1.90 11.36
N LYS A 359 -4.70 -1.05 11.18
CA LYS A 359 -6.08 -1.21 11.69
C LYS A 359 -6.23 -1.24 13.22
N THR A 360 -5.16 -1.03 13.98
CA THR A 360 -5.20 -1.09 15.46
C THR A 360 -6.24 -0.16 16.07
N CYS A 361 -6.41 1.05 15.52
CA CYS A 361 -7.38 2.03 16.02
C CYS A 361 -8.83 1.55 15.93
N ASP A 362 -9.22 0.99 14.77
CA ASP A 362 -10.56 0.42 14.57
C ASP A 362 -10.79 -0.81 15.49
N ILE A 363 -9.72 -1.51 15.87
CA ILE A 363 -9.81 -2.72 16.72
C ILE A 363 -9.79 -2.38 18.22
N LYS A 364 -8.96 -1.43 18.64
CA LYS A 364 -8.59 -1.23 20.05
C LYS A 364 -9.26 -0.03 20.70
N ALA A 365 -9.85 0.88 19.92
CA ALA A 365 -10.64 2.00 20.45
C ALA A 365 -11.79 1.46 21.32
N PRO A 366 -11.83 1.76 22.62
CA PRO A 366 -12.84 1.21 23.55
C PRO A 366 -14.29 1.52 23.13
N GLN A 367 -14.50 2.69 22.54
CA GLN A 367 -15.80 3.19 22.11
C GLN A 367 -16.22 2.67 20.72
N GLN A 368 -15.29 2.03 19.97
CA GLN A 368 -15.54 1.51 18.61
C GLN A 368 -16.15 2.55 17.65
N ASP A 369 -15.76 3.81 17.81
CA ASP A 369 -16.28 4.98 17.08
C ASP A 369 -15.31 5.54 16.03
N ILE A 370 -14.07 5.02 16.00
CA ILE A 370 -13.10 5.29 14.93
C ILE A 370 -13.32 4.28 13.80
N ASN A 371 -13.76 4.77 12.64
CA ASN A 371 -13.95 3.94 11.46
C ASN A 371 -12.81 4.15 10.45
N TRP A 372 -11.98 3.13 10.26
CA TRP A 372 -10.94 3.14 9.23
C TRP A 372 -11.57 2.91 7.85
N GLN A 373 -11.33 3.82 6.91
CA GLN A 373 -11.60 3.68 5.49
C GLN A 373 -10.29 3.69 4.71
N VAL A 374 -10.35 3.28 3.45
CA VAL A 374 -9.20 3.26 2.57
C VAL A 374 -8.90 4.70 2.11
N PRO A 375 -7.66 5.20 2.25
CA PRO A 375 -7.25 6.47 1.61
C PRO A 375 -7.16 6.33 0.10
N GLN A 376 -6.72 7.39 -0.59
CA GLN A 376 -6.47 7.33 -2.03
C GLN A 376 -5.46 6.22 -2.36
N GLY A 377 -5.67 5.58 -3.51
CA GLY A 377 -4.84 4.48 -3.99
C GLY A 377 -3.37 4.89 -4.19
N GLY A 378 -2.44 4.00 -3.89
CA GLY A 378 -0.99 4.25 -3.97
C GLY A 378 -0.35 4.80 -2.68
N GLU A 379 -1.16 5.21 -1.71
CA GLU A 379 -0.69 5.81 -0.46
C GLU A 379 -0.59 4.82 0.71
N GLY A 380 0.16 5.22 1.74
CA GLY A 380 0.39 4.40 2.93
C GLY A 380 1.85 3.95 3.07
N PRO A 381 2.09 2.86 3.81
CA PRO A 381 3.44 2.40 4.11
C PRO A 381 4.20 1.94 2.86
N LYS A 382 5.50 2.24 2.79
CA LYS A 382 6.40 1.72 1.74
C LYS A 382 7.36 0.74 2.37
N TYR A 383 6.97 -0.53 2.44
CA TYR A 383 7.86 -1.56 2.97
C TYR A 383 8.91 -1.95 1.93
N TYR A 384 10.19 -1.80 2.28
CA TYR A 384 11.33 -2.33 1.53
C TYR A 384 12.39 -2.83 2.53
N MET A 385 13.20 -3.80 2.12
CA MET A 385 14.36 -4.20 2.93
C MET A 385 15.49 -3.21 2.66
N THR A 386 15.97 -2.54 3.71
CA THR A 386 17.23 -1.77 3.71
C THR A 386 18.43 -2.65 3.97
#